data_AF-A0A970ZSN2-F1
#
_entry.id   AF-A0A970ZSN2-F1
#
_cell.length_a   1.000
_cell.length_b   1.000
_cell.length_c   1.000
_cell.angle_alpha   90.00
_cell.angle_beta   90.00
_cell.angle_gamma   90.00
#
_symmetry.space_group_name_H-M   'P 1'
#
loop_
_entity.id
_entity.type
_entity.pdbx_description
1 polymer ?
#
loop_
_entity_poly.entity_id
_entity_poly.type
_entity_poly.pdbx_seq_one_letter_code
_entity_poly.pdbx_strand_id
1 'polypeptide(L)' 'MAREYTVRQTRKDTESRIDYAAELNEKQFAAVTAPPGPALVIAGAGSG' A
#
# COMPACT_ATOMS: atom_id res chain seq x y z
N MET A 1 21.23 28.54 -14.25
CA MET A 1 20.25 27.96 -15.19
C MET A 1 19.48 26.87 -14.44
N ALA A 2 18.15 26.97 -14.35
CA ALA A 2 17.34 25.96 -13.66
C ALA A 2 17.14 24.74 -14.55
N ARG A 3 17.26 23.54 -13.99
CA ARG A 3 16.98 22.29 -14.69
C ARG A 3 15.56 21.85 -14.33
N GLU A 4 14.75 21.63 -15.34
CA GLU A 4 13.42 21.06 -15.17
C GLU A 4 13.54 19.55 -14.96
N TYR A 5 12.95 19.06 -13.87
CA TYR A 5 12.91 17.64 -13.55
C TYR A 5 11.46 17.19 -13.42
N THR A 6 11.05 16.29 -14.31
CA THR A 6 9.77 15.60 -14.20
C THR A 6 9.96 14.29 -13.44
N VAL A 7 9.37 14.18 -12.26
CA VAL A 7 9.35 12.91 -11.51
C VAL A 7 8.39 11.95 -12.19
N ARG A 8 8.92 10.94 -12.89
CA ARG A 8 8.14 9.82 -13.42
C ARG A 8 7.85 8.85 -12.29
N GLN A 9 6.59 8.76 -11.87
CA GLN A 9 6.15 7.69 -10.98
C GLN A 9 6.12 6.38 -11.75
N THR A 10 7.16 5.55 -11.58
CA THR A 10 7.10 4.16 -11.96
C THR A 10 6.23 3.44 -10.94
N ARG A 11 4.97 3.15 -11.30
CA ARG A 11 4.18 2.16 -10.55
C ARG A 11 4.89 0.83 -10.74
N LYS A 12 5.75 0.47 -9.79
CA LYS A 12 6.22 -0.91 -9.68
C LYS A 12 5.06 -1.70 -9.10
N ASP A 13 4.46 -2.56 -9.91
CA ASP A 13 3.85 -3.80 -9.42
C ASP A 13 4.96 -4.58 -8.70
N THR A 14 5.15 -4.27 -7.42
CA THR A 14 5.98 -5.08 -6.55
C THR A 14 5.02 -6.07 -5.93
N GLU A 15 4.90 -7.24 -6.55
CA GLU A 15 4.33 -8.41 -5.90
C GLU A 15 5.07 -8.58 -4.55
N SER A 16 4.36 -8.32 -3.46
CA SER A 16 4.92 -8.50 -2.12
C SER A 16 5.22 -9.98 -1.92
N ARG A 17 6.42 -10.31 -1.43
CA ARG A 17 6.80 -11.70 -1.12
C ARG A 17 6.20 -12.21 0.20
N ILE A 18 5.36 -11.42 0.85
CA ILE A 18 4.72 -11.73 2.13
C ILE A 18 3.40 -12.44 1.85
N ASP A 19 3.14 -13.56 2.53
CA ASP A 19 1.83 -14.19 2.54
C ASP A 19 0.89 -13.43 3.47
N TYR A 20 0.28 -12.36 2.95
CA TYR A 20 -0.64 -11.54 3.73
C TYR A 20 -1.88 -12.31 4.22
N ALA A 21 -2.29 -13.38 3.53
CA ALA A 21 -3.46 -14.14 3.93
C ALA A 21 -3.18 -14.96 5.21
N ALA A 22 -1.95 -15.43 5.40
CA ALA A 22 -1.53 -16.14 6.60
C ALA A 22 -1.22 -15.20 7.78
N GLU A 23 -0.69 -14.01 7.49
CA GLU A 23 -0.13 -13.12 8.52
C GLU A 23 -1.13 -12.07 9.04
N LEU A 24 -2.20 -11.78 8.31
CA LEU A 24 -3.14 -10.70 8.65
C LEU A 24 -4.51 -11.23 9.02
N ASN A 25 -5.20 -10.49 9.89
CA ASN A 25 -6.63 -10.68 10.03
C ASN A 25 -7.39 -10.17 8.78
N GLU A 26 -8.66 -10.54 8.67
CA GLU A 26 -9.49 -10.23 7.50
C GLU A 26 -9.57 -8.73 7.16
N LYS A 27 -9.61 -7.85 8.18
CA LYS A 27 -9.73 -6.39 7.97
C LYS A 27 -8.43 -5.79 7.47
N GLN A 28 -7.30 -6.23 8.03
CA GLN A 28 -5.97 -5.82 7.58
C GLN A 28 -5.68 -6.36 6.17
N PHE A 29 -6.05 -7.62 5.91
CA PHE A 29 -5.93 -8.24 4.59
C PHE A 29 -6.74 -7.48 3.53
N ALA A 30 -8.00 -7.12 3.83
CA ALA A 30 -8.81 -6.32 2.93
C ALA A 30 -8.20 -4.93 2.66
N ALA A 31 -7.55 -4.33 3.65
CA ALA A 31 -6.88 -3.04 3.48
C ALA A 31 -5.65 -3.12 2.57
N VAL A 32 -4.83 -4.18 2.68
CA VAL A 32 -3.62 -4.35 1.85
C VAL A 32 -3.96 -4.83 0.43
N THR A 33 -5.08 -5.52 0.25
CA THR A 33 -5.55 -6.02 -1.07
C THR A 33 -6.53 -5.09 -1.77
N ALA A 34 -6.78 -3.90 -1.23
CA ALA A 34 -7.67 -2.92 -1.83
C ALA A 34 -7.20 -2.52 -3.25
N PRO A 35 -8.12 -2.27 -4.20
CA PRO A 35 -7.77 -1.90 -5.55
C PRO A 35 -7.01 -0.55 -5.57
N PRO A 36 -6.17 -0.31 -6.60
CA PRO A 36 -5.40 0.93 -6.68
C PRO A 36 -6.29 2.18 -6.67
N GLY A 37 -5.99 3.12 -5.78
CA GLY A 37 -6.72 4.37 -5.64
C GLY A 37 -6.56 4.98 -4.25
N PRO A 38 -7.16 6.15 -3.99
CA PRO A 38 -7.22 6.71 -2.65
C PRO A 38 -7.93 5.75 -1.68
N ALA A 39 -7.32 5.51 -0.52
CA ALA A 39 -7.87 4.67 0.54
C ALA A 39 -7.71 5.34 1.91
N LEU A 40 -8.65 5.09 2.82
CA LEU A 40 -8.62 5.55 4.21
C LEU A 40 -8.72 4.35 5.14
N VAL A 41 -7.73 4.19 6.02
CA VAL A 41 -7.71 3.18 7.07
C VAL A 41 -7.69 3.91 8.42
N ILE A 42 -8.68 3.64 9.26
CA ILE A 42 -8.78 4.20 10.61
C ILE A 42 -8.61 3.07 11.61
N ALA A 43 -7.62 3.19 12.50
CA ALA A 43 -7.27 2.14 13.43
C ALA A 43 -6.83 2.74 14.79
N GLY A 44 -7.08 2.01 15.88
CA GLY A 44 -6.67 2.41 17.23
C GLY A 44 -5.21 2.03 17.54
N ALA A 45 -4.70 2.45 18.71
CA ALA A 45 -3.38 2.02 19.15
C ALA A 45 -3.33 0.49 19.34
N GLY A 46 -2.26 -0.16 18.87
CA GLY A 46 -2.07 -1.61 18.97
C GLY A 46 -2.93 -2.46 18.05
N SER A 47 -3.50 -1.86 16.99
CA SER A 47 -4.33 -2.56 15.99
C SER A 47 -3.54 -3.08 14.77
N GLY A 48 -2.23 -2.86 14.79
CA GLY A 48 -1.26 -3.38 13.82
C GLY A 48 -0.47 -4.51 14.45
#